data_AF-A0A8S9DSK6-F1
#
_entry.id   AF-A0A8S9DSK6-F1
#
_cell.length_a   1.000
_cell.length_b   1.000
_cell.length_c   1.000
_cell.angle_alpha   90.00
_cell.angle_beta   90.00
_cell.angle_gamma   90.00
#
_symmetry.space_group_name_H-M   'P 1'
#
loop_
_entity.id
_entity.type
_entity.pdbx_description
1 polymer ?
#
loop_
_entity_poly.entity_id
_entity_poly.type
_entity_poly.pdbx_seq_one_letter_code
_entity_poly.pdbx_strand_id
1 'polypeptide(L)'
;MVSGTPVNRQWVIVLKDGTIAIDWGDGLFQDVRSGDFIAVLEKEVSHHISNEELDWLTKIGRVGSFTRQIVHFHSLPERPQKTIE
;
A
#
# COMPACT_ATOMS: atom_id res chain seq x y z
N MET A 1 18.17 1.60 -11.44
CA MET A 1 16.78 1.79 -11.91
C MET A 1 15.87 1.66 -10.71
N VAL A 2 15.00 2.63 -10.45
CA VAL A 2 14.00 2.51 -9.38
C VAL A 2 12.98 1.48 -9.87
N SER A 3 13.07 0.24 -9.36
CA SER A 3 12.15 -0.83 -9.73
C SER A 3 10.99 -0.86 -8.74
N GLY A 4 9.76 -0.93 -9.23
CA GLY A 4 8.56 -1.00 -8.39
C GLY A 4 7.44 -0.04 -8.81
N THR A 5 6.24 -0.34 -8.35
CA THR A 5 5.03 0.45 -8.61
C THR A 5 5.05 1.70 -7.73
N PRO A 6 5.08 2.92 -8.31
CA PRO A 6 5.02 4.15 -7.52
C PRO A 6 3.61 4.36 -6.99
N VAL A 7 3.49 4.56 -5.68
CA VAL A 7 2.22 4.83 -4.99
C VAL A 7 2.35 6.12 -4.20
N ASN A 8 1.30 6.94 -4.21
CA ASN A 8 1.24 8.12 -3.35
C ASN A 8 1.25 7.68 -1.89
N ARG A 9 2.20 8.19 -1.10
CA ARG A 9 2.35 7.82 0.30
C ARG A 9 1.09 8.07 1.12
N GLN A 10 0.32 9.12 0.78
CA GLN A 10 -0.94 9.44 1.46
C GLN A 10 -2.03 8.39 1.21
N TRP A 11 -1.84 7.45 0.29
CA TRP A 11 -2.75 6.34 0.07
C TRP A 11 -2.35 5.10 0.87
N VAL A 12 -1.18 5.10 1.48
CA VAL A 12 -0.70 3.95 2.25
C VAL A 12 -1.12 4.13 3.70
N ILE A 13 -1.97 3.24 4.17
CA ILE A 13 -2.57 3.26 5.50
C ILE A 13 -2.18 2.03 6.30
N VAL A 14 -2.27 2.17 7.62
CA VAL A 14 -2.07 1.12 8.59
C VAL A 14 -3.38 0.91 9.31
N LEU A 15 -3.86 -0.33 9.33
CA LEU A 15 -5.06 -0.73 10.03
C LEU A 15 -4.74 -1.00 11.50
N LYS A 16 -5.77 -1.00 12.35
CA LYS A 16 -5.63 -1.22 13.80
C LYS A 16 -5.03 -2.59 14.18
N ASP A 17 -5.10 -3.57 13.29
CA ASP A 17 -4.50 -4.89 13.46
C ASP A 17 -3.04 -4.96 12.97
N GLY A 18 -2.49 -3.85 12.45
CA GLY A 18 -1.13 -3.75 11.91
C GLY A 18 -1.02 -4.09 10.42
N THR A 19 -2.14 -4.41 9.75
CA THR A 19 -2.15 -4.61 8.29
C THR A 19 -1.82 -3.30 7.58
N ILE A 20 -0.91 -3.37 6.61
CA ILE A 20 -0.56 -2.22 5.76
C ILE A 20 -1.28 -2.39 4.43
N ALA A 21 -2.08 -1.40 4.06
CA ALA A 21 -2.88 -1.43 2.85
C ALA A 21 -2.73 -0.14 2.03
N ILE A 22 -3.00 -0.25 0.73
CA ILE A 22 -3.13 0.91 -0.16
C ILE A 22 -4.62 1.17 -0.38
N ASP A 23 -5.05 2.39 -0.06
CA ASP A 23 -6.38 2.92 -0.37
C ASP A 23 -6.40 3.43 -1.81
N TRP A 24 -7.16 2.77 -2.68
CA TRP A 24 -7.33 3.18 -4.06
C TRP A 24 -8.54 4.11 -4.27
N GLY A 25 -9.30 4.43 -3.21
CA GLY A 25 -10.60 5.08 -3.26
C GLY A 25 -11.76 4.10 -3.43
N ASP A 26 -12.98 4.62 -3.36
CA ASP A 26 -14.24 3.87 -3.57
C ASP A 26 -14.38 2.59 -2.71
N GLY A 27 -13.75 2.57 -1.53
CA GLY A 27 -13.76 1.41 -0.63
C GLY A 27 -12.88 0.24 -1.08
N LEU A 28 -12.03 0.43 -2.10
CA LEU A 28 -11.11 -0.58 -2.59
C LEU A 28 -9.74 -0.43 -1.95
N PHE A 29 -9.37 -1.40 -1.11
CA PHE A 29 -8.06 -1.44 -0.46
C PHE A 29 -7.28 -2.66 -0.93
N GLN A 30 -5.95 -2.56 -0.95
CA GLN A 30 -5.07 -3.66 -1.31
C GLN A 30 -4.04 -3.91 -0.21
N ASP A 31 -4.00 -5.13 0.33
CA ASP A 31 -2.98 -5.54 1.29
C ASP A 31 -1.59 -5.54 0.63
N VAL A 32 -0.63 -4.85 1.24
CA VAL A 32 0.73 -4.70 0.68
C VAL A 32 1.54 -6.00 0.71
N ARG A 33 1.22 -6.91 1.63
CA ARG A 33 1.94 -8.17 1.85
C ARG A 33 1.43 -9.29 0.95
N SER A 34 0.12 -9.52 0.89
CA SER A 34 -0.47 -10.56 0.03
C SER A 34 -0.75 -10.04 -1.37
N GLY A 35 -1.04 -8.75 -1.51
CA GLY A 35 -1.50 -8.15 -2.76
C GLY A 35 -3.00 -8.32 -3.02
N ASP A 36 -3.73 -8.95 -2.09
CA ASP A 36 -5.17 -9.17 -2.20
C ASP A 36 -5.95 -7.87 -1.98
N PHE A 37 -7.12 -7.79 -2.61
CA PHE A 37 -8.08 -6.73 -2.32
C PHE A 37 -8.88 -7.07 -1.08
N ILE A 38 -8.94 -6.11 -0.16
CA ILE A 38 -9.62 -6.24 1.12
C ILE A 38 -10.67 -5.14 1.27
N ALA A 39 -11.75 -5.45 1.97
CA ALA A 39 -12.70 -4.45 2.41
C ALA A 39 -12.22 -3.89 3.76
N VAL A 40 -12.15 -2.57 3.87
CA VAL A 40 -11.75 -1.87 5.10
C VAL A 40 -12.84 -0.88 5.45
N LEU A 41 -13.29 -0.89 6.70
CA LEU A 41 -14.14 0.17 7.24
C LEU A 41 -13.25 1.32 7.71
N GLU A 42 -13.68 2.56 7.49
CA GLU A 42 -12.92 3.75 7.91
C GLU A 42 -12.52 3.72 9.40
N LYS A 43 -13.38 3.17 10.26
CA LYS A 43 -13.11 2.99 11.70
C LYS A 43 -11.94 2.04 12.01
N GLU A 44 -11.50 1.23 11.06
CA GLU A 44 -10.40 0.26 11.20
C GLU A 44 -9.06 0.88 10.82
N VAL A 45 -9.06 2.03 10.15
CA VAL A 45 -7.86 2.81 9.86
C VAL A 45 -7.28 3.33 11.17
N SER A 46 -6.00 3.06 11.39
CA SER A 46 -5.24 3.60 12.52
C SER A 46 -4.60 4.93 12.14
N HIS A 47 -3.76 4.92 11.10
CA HIS A 47 -3.03 6.10 10.65
C HIS A 47 -2.47 5.90 9.23
N HIS A 48 -1.94 6.97 8.65
CA HIS A 48 -1.13 6.90 7.43
C HIS A 48 0.26 6.38 7.75
N ILE A 49 0.89 5.68 6.80
CA ILE A 49 2.16 5.01 7.05
C ILE A 49 3.30 5.97 7.49
N SER A 50 3.99 5.58 8.55
CA SER A 50 5.14 6.26 9.13
C SER A 50 6.45 5.96 8.39
N ASN A 51 7.54 6.68 8.73
CA ASN A 51 8.85 6.36 8.17
C ASN A 51 9.38 5.03 8.73
N GLU A 52 9.12 4.76 10.00
CA GLU A 52 9.57 3.57 10.70
C GLU A 52 8.97 2.29 10.08
N GLU A 53 7.69 2.34 9.69
CA GLU A 53 7.02 1.24 8.99
C GLU A 53 7.54 1.08 7.55
N LEU A 54 7.82 2.19 6.85
CA LEU A 54 8.43 2.14 5.52
C LEU A 54 9.86 1.59 5.57
N ASP A 55 10.64 1.93 6.59
CA ASP A 55 11.96 1.36 6.83
C ASP A 55 11.87 -0.14 7.10
N TRP A 56 10.87 -0.58 7.86
CA TRP A 56 10.60 -2.01 8.06
C TRP A 56 10.21 -2.72 6.76
N LEU A 57 9.31 -2.14 5.96
CA LEU A 57 8.94 -2.68 4.64
C LEU A 57 10.13 -2.76 3.68
N THR A 58 11.06 -1.82 3.78
CA THR A 58 12.31 -1.84 3.01
C THR A 58 13.21 -3.00 3.45
N LYS A 59 13.36 -3.21 4.77
CA LYS A 59 14.14 -4.33 5.33
C LYS A 59 13.61 -5.70 4.91
N ILE A 60 12.29 -5.86 4.78
CA ILE A 60 11.69 -7.13 4.36
C ILE A 60 11.53 -7.25 2.83
N GLY A 61 12.06 -6.29 2.06
CA GLY A 61 12.08 -6.34 0.60
C GLY A 61 10.74 -6.06 -0.09
N ARG A 62 9.80 -5.39 0.60
CA ARG A 62 8.50 -4.99 0.02
C ARG A 62 8.51 -3.59 -0.56
N VAL A 63 9.33 -2.69 -0.01
CA VAL A 63 9.55 -1.34 -0.53
C VAL A 63 11.00 -1.23 -1.00
N GLY A 64 11.21 -0.67 -2.19
CA GLY A 64 12.55 -0.43 -2.71
C GLY A 64 13.13 0.91 -2.29
N SER A 65 12.28 1.94 -2.28
CA SER A 65 12.62 3.28 -1.82
C SER A 65 11.35 4.07 -1.52
N PHE A 66 11.48 5.14 -0.73
CA PHE A 66 10.39 6.08 -0.50
C PHE A 66 10.90 7.51 -0.31
N THR A 67 10.00 8.45 -0.54
CA THR A 67 10.17 9.87 -0.25
C THR A 67 9.03 10.36 0.66
N ARG A 68 8.93 11.67 0.86
CA ARG A 68 7.77 12.26 1.54
C ARG A 68 6.45 12.05 0.80
N GLN A 69 6.49 11.79 -0.51
CA GLN A 69 5.32 11.78 -1.39
C GLN A 69 5.07 10.43 -2.05
N ILE A 70 6.12 9.67 -2.34
CA ILE A 70 6.03 8.44 -3.14
C ILE A 70 6.68 7.29 -2.40
N VAL A 71 6.03 6.12 -2.46
CA VAL A 71 6.58 4.83 -2.04
C VAL A 71 6.69 3.94 -3.27
N HIS A 72 7.86 3.34 -3.51
CA HIS A 72 8.05 2.37 -4.58
C HIS A 72 7.94 0.95 -4.02
N PHE A 73 6.79 0.32 -4.23
CA PHE A 73 6.57 -1.06 -3.81
C PHE A 73 7.11 -2.05 -4.84
N HIS A 74 7.77 -3.10 -4.36
CA HIS A 74 8.15 -4.23 -5.17
C HIS A 74 6.93 -5.13 -5.41
N SER A 75 6.59 -5.36 -6.67
CA SER A 75 5.68 -6.43 -7.10
C SER A 75 4.28 -6.38 -6.46
N LEU A 76 3.63 -5.21 -6.43
CA LEU A 76 2.18 -5.16 -6.18
C LEU A 76 1.46 -5.81 -7.37
N PRO A 77 0.48 -6.72 -7.15
CA PRO A 77 -0.38 -7.19 -8.23
C PRO A 77 -1.03 -6.00 -8.95
N GLU A 78 -1.11 -6.09 -10.28
CA GLU A 78 -1.81 -5.07 -11.07
C GLU A 78 -3.25 -4.94 -10.59
N ARG A 79 -3.74 -3.69 -10.49
CA ARG A 79 -5.16 -3.46 -10.17
C ARG A 79 -6.02 -4.21 -11.18
N PRO A 80 -7.08 -4.92 -10.75
CA PRO A 80 -7.99 -5.56 -11.68
C PRO A 80 -8.57 -4.47 -12.57
N GLN A 81 -8.16 -4.46 -13.82
CA GLN A 81 -8.75 -3.59 -14.81
C GLN A 81 -10.17 -4.10 -15.01
N LYS A 82 -11.18 -3.23 -14.82
CA LYS A 82 -12.53 -3.55 -15.29
C LYS A 82 -12.40 -3.87 -16.77
N THR A 83 -12.62 -5.12 -17.14
CA THR A 83 -12.78 -5.49 -18.55
C THR A 83 -14.05 -4.77 -19.00
N ILE A 84 -13.92 -3.87 -19.98
CA ILE A 84 -15.08 -3.26 -20.63
C ILE A 84 -15.72 -4.39 -21.44
N GLU A 85 -16.93 -4.79 -21.08
CA GLU A 85 -17.85 -5.53 -21.97
C GLU A 85 -18.71 -4.54 -22.77
#